data_AF-A0A7S4FAV1-F1
#
_entry.id   AF-A0A7S4FAV1-F1
#
_cell.length_a   1.000
_cell.length_b   1.000
_cell.length_c   1.000
_cell.angle_alpha   90.00
_cell.angle_beta   90.00
_cell.angle_gamma   90.00
#
_symmetry.space_group_name_H-M   'P 1'
#
loop_
_entity.id
_entity.type
_entity.pdbx_description
1 polymer ?
#
loop_
_entity_poly.entity_id
_entity_poly.type
_entity_poly.pdbx_seq_one_letter_code
_entity_poly.pdbx_strand_id
1 'polypeptide(L)'
;RFVDGSYGESGRFRPEPLRSAVSQPSSPGAGQKHMKGAWRISGQTLLLVANLGVANCAHFNAPAMYRGLINRTPARFLAVTALGFGGTLLVTLLIMAVGFATFGDECEDLILSNYHEHADVAATAARLATAASLAASFPLVFFALRESALSGVRRAFSLALPASAGSSLWLGATLLLPAASTLLALALPNLGLAVGILGSILGGALTYVFPALIRFSLARSRGHAVSLFDAVLLVYGVLAQCVAGTIITWKYRSQH
;
A
#
# COMPACT_ATOMS: atom_id res chain seq x y z
N ARG A 1 -22.07 -12.00 10.52
CA ARG A 1 -21.38 -12.98 11.39
C ARG A 1 -20.91 -12.42 12.75
N PHE A 2 -20.39 -11.19 12.87
CA PHE A 2 -19.97 -10.61 14.17
C PHE A 2 -20.59 -9.24 14.54
N VAL A 3 -20.97 -8.40 13.54
CA VAL A 3 -21.48 -7.04 13.81
C VAL A 3 -23.02 -6.99 13.87
N ASP A 4 -23.71 -7.61 12.92
CA ASP A 4 -25.18 -7.52 12.77
C ASP A 4 -25.86 -8.86 12.38
N GLY A 5 -25.09 -9.84 11.90
CA GLY A 5 -25.61 -11.15 11.48
C GLY A 5 -25.95 -11.27 9.99
N SER A 6 -25.80 -10.21 9.19
CA SER A 6 -26.18 -10.15 7.77
C SER A 6 -25.38 -11.09 6.87
N TYR A 7 -24.16 -11.44 7.29
CA TYR A 7 -23.26 -12.36 6.57
C TYR A 7 -23.19 -13.73 7.28
N GLY A 8 -23.37 -14.79 6.49
CA GLY A 8 -23.37 -16.18 6.96
C GLY A 8 -21.98 -16.74 7.29
N GLU A 9 -21.91 -18.02 7.68
CA GLU A 9 -20.64 -18.67 8.02
C GLU A 9 -19.67 -18.84 6.84
N SER A 10 -20.19 -18.76 5.62
CA SER A 10 -19.45 -18.73 4.38
C SER A 10 -19.01 -17.33 3.97
N GLY A 11 -19.18 -16.29 4.80
CA GLY A 11 -18.82 -14.91 4.43
C GLY A 11 -19.74 -14.26 3.38
N ARG A 12 -20.69 -15.01 2.80
CA ARG A 12 -21.66 -14.52 1.81
C ARG A 12 -22.89 -13.89 2.46
N PHE A 13 -23.49 -12.93 1.76
CA PHE A 13 -24.73 -12.25 2.16
C PHE A 13 -25.91 -13.25 2.28
N ARG A 14 -26.69 -13.16 3.37
CA ARG A 14 -27.88 -14.00 3.57
C ARG A 14 -29.16 -13.24 3.16
N PRO A 15 -29.99 -13.80 2.24
CA PRO A 15 -31.22 -13.15 1.81
C PRO A 15 -32.47 -13.39 2.68
N GLU A 16 -32.42 -14.28 3.69
CA GLU A 16 -33.58 -14.65 4.54
C GLU A 16 -33.78 -13.69 5.74
N PRO A 17 -35.01 -13.47 6.26
CA PRO A 17 -35.29 -12.49 7.29
C PRO A 17 -34.69 -12.87 8.65
N LEU A 18 -34.03 -11.89 9.28
CA LEU A 18 -33.28 -11.95 10.55
C LEU A 18 -34.01 -12.54 11.79
N ARG A 19 -35.30 -12.90 11.70
CA ARG A 19 -36.14 -13.26 12.87
C ARG A 19 -36.19 -14.75 13.23
N SER A 20 -35.83 -15.67 12.34
CA SER A 20 -36.01 -17.12 12.59
C SER A 20 -34.75 -17.89 13.02
N ALA A 21 -33.57 -17.26 12.97
CA ALA A 21 -32.28 -17.96 13.16
C ALA A 21 -31.62 -17.79 14.54
N VAL A 22 -32.30 -17.16 15.51
CA VAL A 22 -31.82 -17.06 16.90
C VAL A 22 -31.74 -18.44 17.59
N SER A 23 -32.31 -19.49 16.98
CA SER A 23 -32.44 -20.83 17.57
C SER A 23 -31.46 -21.90 17.08
N GLN A 24 -30.54 -21.63 16.14
CA GLN A 24 -29.57 -22.67 15.73
C GLN A 24 -28.20 -22.48 16.42
N PRO A 25 -27.71 -23.50 17.16
CA PRO A 25 -26.40 -23.43 17.80
C PRO A 25 -25.31 -23.24 16.73
N SER A 26 -24.45 -22.26 16.97
CA SER A 26 -23.25 -21.96 16.20
C SER A 26 -22.36 -23.20 16.05
N SER A 27 -22.07 -23.60 14.82
CA SER A 27 -21.10 -24.66 14.54
C SER A 27 -19.69 -24.05 14.47
N PRO A 28 -18.72 -24.50 15.27
CA PRO A 28 -17.37 -23.96 15.28
C PRO A 28 -16.56 -24.52 14.09
N GLY A 29 -16.75 -23.96 12.90
CA GLY A 29 -16.28 -24.60 11.65
C GLY A 29 -15.20 -23.90 10.84
N ALA A 30 -15.34 -22.60 10.57
CA ALA A 30 -14.56 -21.94 9.50
C ALA A 30 -13.32 -21.19 10.02
N GLY A 31 -13.48 -20.24 10.96
CA GLY A 31 -12.35 -19.46 11.51
C GLY A 31 -11.37 -20.29 12.36
N GLN A 32 -11.83 -21.40 12.94
CA GLN A 32 -11.02 -22.25 13.83
C GLN A 32 -10.06 -23.18 13.07
N LYS A 33 -10.29 -23.45 11.77
CA LYS A 33 -9.41 -24.29 10.94
C LYS A 33 -8.07 -23.61 10.62
N HIS A 34 -8.03 -22.27 10.52
CA HIS A 34 -6.80 -21.52 10.21
C HIS A 34 -6.02 -21.01 11.45
N MET A 35 -6.65 -20.87 12.63
CA MET A 35 -5.91 -20.53 13.87
C MET A 35 -4.85 -21.58 14.25
N LYS A 36 -5.03 -22.85 13.84
CA LYS A 36 -4.04 -23.93 14.04
C LYS A 36 -2.74 -23.75 13.23
N GLY A 37 -2.64 -22.69 12.41
CA GLY A 37 -1.46 -22.35 11.63
C GLY A 37 -1.07 -20.86 11.70
N ALA A 38 -1.53 -20.10 12.69
CA ALA A 38 -1.31 -18.65 12.78
C ALA A 38 0.18 -18.22 12.70
N TRP A 39 1.10 -19.12 13.06
CA TRP A 39 2.55 -18.90 13.01
C TRP A 39 3.22 -19.39 11.73
N ARG A 40 2.48 -19.94 10.76
CA ARG A 40 3.04 -20.44 9.50
C ARG A 40 3.25 -19.29 8.54
N ILE A 41 4.50 -19.04 8.17
CA ILE A 41 4.84 -18.11 7.09
C ILE A 41 4.37 -18.74 5.77
N SER A 42 3.37 -18.15 5.14
CA SER A 42 2.86 -18.54 3.82
C SER A 42 3.09 -17.44 2.78
N GLY A 43 2.82 -17.73 1.50
CA GLY A 43 2.84 -16.71 0.45
C GLY A 43 1.88 -15.56 0.74
N GLN A 44 0.74 -15.81 1.37
CA GLN A 44 -0.22 -14.79 1.80
C GLN A 44 0.34 -13.90 2.91
N THR A 45 1.11 -14.48 3.85
CA THR A 45 1.80 -13.68 4.89
C THR A 45 2.81 -12.72 4.25
N LEU A 46 3.56 -13.19 3.25
CA LEU A 46 4.54 -12.36 2.54
C LEU A 46 3.87 -11.27 1.68
N LEU A 47 2.75 -11.60 1.03
CA LEU A 47 1.90 -10.63 0.34
C LEU A 47 1.37 -9.55 1.29
N LEU A 48 0.94 -9.94 2.49
CA LEU A 48 0.47 -8.99 3.49
C LEU A 48 1.57 -8.01 3.90
N VAL A 49 2.79 -8.52 4.11
CA VAL A 49 3.96 -7.68 4.42
C VAL A 49 4.29 -6.73 3.26
N ALA A 50 4.19 -7.19 2.01
CA ALA A 50 4.37 -6.33 0.84
C ALA A 50 3.31 -5.22 0.78
N ASN A 51 2.03 -5.56 0.99
CA ASN A 51 0.93 -4.60 1.00
C ASN A 51 1.07 -3.57 2.13
N LEU A 52 1.57 -3.98 3.29
CA LEU A 52 1.88 -3.07 4.40
C LEU A 52 2.97 -2.05 4.02
N GLY A 53 3.89 -2.43 3.12
CA GLY A 53 4.88 -1.54 2.53
C GLY A 53 4.25 -0.40 1.73
N VAL A 54 3.23 -0.68 0.91
CA VAL A 54 2.47 0.38 0.21
C VAL A 54 1.68 1.23 1.20
N ALA A 55 1.01 0.60 2.16
CA ALA A 55 0.16 1.30 3.13
C ALA A 55 0.95 2.35 3.95
N ASN A 56 2.23 2.09 4.21
CA ASN A 56 3.12 3.00 4.94
C ASN A 56 4.07 3.80 4.02
N CYS A 57 3.77 3.87 2.73
CA CYS A 57 4.60 4.59 1.77
C CYS A 57 4.31 6.09 1.80
N ALA A 58 4.99 6.82 2.71
CA ALA A 58 4.95 8.29 2.75
C ALA A 58 6.34 8.94 2.65
N HIS A 59 7.38 8.15 2.44
CA HIS A 59 8.79 8.58 2.48
C HIS A 59 9.12 9.68 1.46
N PHE A 60 8.48 9.69 0.29
CA PHE A 60 8.67 10.71 -0.73
C PHE A 60 8.15 12.10 -0.30
N ASN A 61 7.16 12.15 0.60
CA ASN A 61 6.63 13.39 1.16
C ASN A 61 7.39 13.86 2.40
N ALA A 62 8.20 12.99 3.03
CA ALA A 62 8.91 13.30 4.26
C ALA A 62 9.76 14.60 4.20
N PRO A 63 10.49 14.92 3.12
CA PRO A 63 11.23 16.18 3.04
C PRO A 63 10.34 17.42 3.07
N ALA A 64 9.18 17.38 2.39
CA ALA A 64 8.22 18.48 2.38
C ALA A 64 7.57 18.64 3.77
N MET A 65 7.16 17.53 4.38
CA MET A 65 6.59 17.53 5.74
C MET A 65 7.58 18.04 6.80
N TYR A 66 8.85 17.63 6.72
CA TYR A 66 9.89 18.11 7.62
C TYR A 66 10.14 19.62 7.47
N ARG A 67 10.11 20.14 6.23
CA ARG A 67 10.28 21.58 5.98
C ARG A 67 9.09 22.40 6.46
N GLY A 68 7.88 21.85 6.43
CA GLY A 68 6.66 22.50 6.92
C GLY A 68 6.47 22.46 8.44
N LEU A 69 7.30 21.72 9.18
CA LEU A 69 7.16 21.55 10.63
C LEU A 69 7.64 22.80 11.39
N ILE A 70 6.75 23.39 12.20
CA ILE A 70 7.08 24.51 13.10
C ILE A 70 8.13 24.05 14.12
N ASN A 71 9.19 24.83 14.34
CA ASN A 71 10.34 24.49 15.19
C ASN A 71 10.91 23.10 14.85
N ARG A 72 11.32 22.91 13.59
CA ARG A 72 11.84 21.65 13.06
C ARG A 72 13.08 21.17 13.83
N THR A 73 12.98 19.98 14.41
CA THR A 73 14.13 19.22 14.93
C THR A 73 13.95 17.75 14.53
N PRO A 74 15.04 16.98 14.38
CA PRO A 74 14.94 15.56 14.07
C PRO A 74 14.12 14.78 15.11
N ALA A 75 14.28 15.10 16.40
CA ALA A 75 13.52 14.47 17.48
C ALA A 75 12.02 14.75 17.40
N ARG A 76 11.63 16.00 17.09
CA ARG A 76 10.20 16.35 16.93
C ARG A 76 9.60 15.67 15.71
N PHE A 77 10.34 15.61 14.60
CA PHE A 77 9.89 14.91 13.40
C PHE A 77 9.69 13.42 13.69
N LEU A 78 10.64 12.77 14.36
CA LEU A 78 10.50 11.38 14.79
C LEU A 78 9.23 11.15 15.63
N ALA A 79 8.96 12.02 16.62
CA ALA A 79 7.77 11.89 17.46
C ALA A 79 6.46 12.03 16.66
N VAL A 80 6.36 13.05 15.80
CA VAL A 80 5.16 13.27 14.97
C VAL A 80 4.96 12.13 13.97
N THR A 81 6.04 11.66 13.34
CA THR A 81 6.01 10.55 12.41
C THR A 81 5.65 9.23 13.10
N ALA A 82 6.20 8.95 14.28
CA ALA A 82 5.89 7.75 15.05
C ALA A 82 4.42 7.74 15.51
N LEU A 83 3.88 8.87 15.97
CA LEU A 83 2.47 8.98 16.33
C LEU A 83 1.56 8.81 15.11
N GLY A 84 1.92 9.41 13.98
CA GLY A 84 1.16 9.29 12.72
C GLY A 84 1.09 7.86 12.22
N PHE A 85 2.24 7.22 11.99
CA PHE A 85 2.29 5.83 11.53
C PHE A 85 1.74 4.84 12.55
N GLY A 86 1.96 5.07 13.85
CA GLY A 86 1.38 4.26 14.92
C GLY A 86 -0.15 4.32 14.89
N GLY A 87 -0.72 5.51 14.74
CA GLY A 87 -2.17 5.70 14.59
C GLY A 87 -2.72 5.02 13.34
N THR A 88 -2.05 5.18 12.18
CA THR A 88 -2.43 4.50 10.94
C THR A 88 -2.39 2.98 11.09
N LEU A 89 -1.33 2.44 11.69
CA LEU A 89 -1.20 1.01 11.94
C LEU A 89 -2.34 0.47 12.81
N LEU A 90 -2.70 1.18 13.89
CA LEU A 90 -3.79 0.78 14.77
C LEU A 90 -5.13 0.73 14.03
N VAL A 91 -5.43 1.76 13.23
CA VAL A 91 -6.66 1.80 12.42
C VAL A 91 -6.67 0.68 11.38
N THR A 92 -5.54 0.45 10.69
CA THR A 92 -5.43 -0.64 9.71
C THR A 92 -5.63 -2.01 10.37
N LEU A 93 -5.00 -2.26 11.52
CA LEU A 93 -5.17 -3.53 12.25
C LEU A 93 -6.62 -3.73 12.72
N LEU A 94 -7.29 -2.68 13.19
CA LEU A 94 -8.68 -2.74 13.58
C LEU A 94 -9.58 -3.13 12.40
N ILE A 95 -9.41 -2.45 11.25
CA ILE A 95 -10.19 -2.72 10.03
C ILE A 95 -9.91 -4.15 9.55
N MET A 96 -8.65 -4.59 9.55
CA MET A 96 -8.28 -5.95 9.18
C MET A 96 -8.91 -6.99 10.11
N ALA A 97 -8.86 -6.78 11.43
CA ALA A 97 -9.41 -7.72 12.40
C ALA A 97 -10.94 -7.83 12.27
N VAL A 98 -11.64 -6.70 12.18
CA VAL A 98 -13.10 -6.67 12.00
C VAL A 98 -13.50 -7.24 10.64
N GLY A 99 -12.75 -6.92 9.59
CA GLY A 99 -12.99 -7.43 8.25
C GLY A 99 -12.85 -8.94 8.16
N PHE A 100 -11.75 -9.48 8.71
CA PHE A 100 -11.53 -10.92 8.78
C PHE A 100 -12.56 -11.62 9.66
N ALA A 101 -12.96 -11.03 10.79
CA ALA A 101 -14.04 -11.57 11.61
C ALA A 101 -15.41 -11.58 10.90
N THR A 102 -15.61 -10.68 9.93
CA THR A 102 -16.87 -10.56 9.18
C THR A 102 -16.94 -11.52 8.00
N PHE A 103 -15.90 -11.54 7.16
CA PHE A 103 -15.88 -12.28 5.88
C PHE A 103 -15.07 -13.58 5.92
N GLY A 104 -14.13 -13.71 6.87
CA GLY A 104 -13.25 -14.87 6.96
C GLY A 104 -12.37 -15.03 5.70
N ASP A 105 -12.29 -16.26 5.20
CA ASP A 105 -11.44 -16.65 4.08
C ASP A 105 -11.94 -16.15 2.71
N GLU A 106 -13.18 -15.67 2.61
CA GLU A 106 -13.77 -15.15 1.37
C GLU A 106 -13.54 -13.64 1.19
N CYS A 107 -12.68 -13.02 2.01
CA CYS A 107 -12.43 -11.59 1.94
C CYS A 107 -11.69 -11.19 0.66
N GLU A 108 -12.37 -10.42 -0.20
CA GLU A 108 -11.76 -9.78 -1.38
C GLU A 108 -10.68 -8.74 -1.01
N ASP A 109 -9.77 -8.46 -1.96
CA ASP A 109 -8.67 -7.49 -1.81
C ASP A 109 -9.15 -6.07 -1.46
N LEU A 110 -10.27 -5.67 -2.06
CA LEU A 110 -11.03 -4.51 -1.64
C LEU A 110 -12.18 -4.99 -0.78
N ILE A 111 -12.08 -4.75 0.53
CA ILE A 111 -13.10 -5.26 1.48
C ILE A 111 -14.51 -4.77 1.15
N LEU A 112 -14.64 -3.56 0.58
CA LEU A 112 -15.92 -2.99 0.17
C LEU A 112 -16.60 -3.79 -0.96
N SER A 113 -15.87 -4.61 -1.72
CA SER A 113 -16.44 -5.49 -2.74
C SER A 113 -17.17 -6.70 -2.15
N ASN A 114 -16.90 -7.06 -0.89
CA ASN A 114 -17.60 -8.16 -0.22
C ASN A 114 -19.01 -7.78 0.24
N TYR A 115 -19.25 -6.48 0.43
CA TYR A 115 -20.56 -6.02 0.91
C TYR A 115 -21.58 -6.03 -0.23
N HIS A 116 -22.85 -6.30 0.08
CA HIS A 116 -23.89 -6.34 -0.94
C HIS A 116 -24.08 -4.95 -1.58
N GLU A 117 -24.31 -4.90 -2.89
CA GLU A 117 -24.34 -3.63 -3.65
C GLU A 117 -25.54 -2.75 -3.27
N HIS A 118 -26.73 -3.36 -3.16
CA HIS A 118 -27.99 -2.62 -2.95
C HIS A 118 -28.58 -2.73 -1.54
N ALA A 119 -28.22 -3.75 -0.75
CA ALA A 119 -28.79 -3.96 0.58
C ALA A 119 -28.05 -3.14 1.66
N ASP A 120 -26.76 -2.89 1.47
CA ASP A 120 -25.92 -2.19 2.45
C ASP A 120 -25.68 -0.73 2.05
N VAL A 121 -26.63 0.14 2.41
CA VAL A 121 -26.53 1.59 2.14
C VAL A 121 -25.25 2.19 2.74
N ALA A 122 -24.84 1.74 3.92
CA ALA A 122 -23.61 2.19 4.57
C ALA A 122 -22.35 1.78 3.78
N ALA A 123 -22.32 0.58 3.20
CA ALA A 123 -21.22 0.14 2.35
C ALA A 123 -21.16 0.96 1.06
N THR A 124 -22.31 1.27 0.46
CA THR A 124 -22.38 2.15 -0.71
C THR A 124 -21.91 3.58 -0.39
N ALA A 125 -22.29 4.13 0.77
CA ALA A 125 -21.75 5.41 1.23
C ALA A 125 -20.22 5.34 1.42
N ALA A 126 -19.69 4.25 1.99
CA ALA A 126 -18.25 4.06 2.16
C ALA A 126 -17.50 3.95 0.81
N ARG A 127 -18.11 3.33 -0.21
CA ARG A 127 -17.56 3.30 -1.58
C ARG A 127 -17.46 4.69 -2.17
N LEU A 128 -18.52 5.51 -2.04
CA LEU A 128 -18.52 6.89 -2.50
C LEU A 128 -17.49 7.75 -1.76
N ALA A 129 -17.40 7.60 -0.44
CA ALA A 129 -16.39 8.29 0.37
C ALA A 129 -14.96 7.89 -0.02
N THR A 130 -14.72 6.61 -0.29
CA THR A 130 -13.43 6.11 -0.77
C THR A 130 -13.10 6.69 -2.15
N ALA A 131 -14.05 6.71 -3.07
CA ALA A 131 -13.88 7.32 -4.40
C ALA A 131 -13.58 8.82 -4.31
N ALA A 132 -14.30 9.55 -3.46
CA ALA A 132 -14.05 10.98 -3.22
C ALA A 132 -12.67 11.21 -2.59
N SER A 133 -12.26 10.39 -1.62
CA SER A 133 -10.93 10.45 -1.01
C SER A 133 -9.82 10.20 -2.04
N LEU A 134 -9.99 9.21 -2.93
CA LEU A 134 -9.04 8.92 -4.00
C LEU A 134 -8.96 10.08 -5.01
N ALA A 135 -10.11 10.64 -5.40
CA ALA A 135 -10.16 11.80 -6.30
C ALA A 135 -9.46 13.03 -5.70
N ALA A 136 -9.64 13.28 -4.40
CA ALA A 136 -8.96 14.37 -3.70
C ALA A 136 -7.46 14.12 -3.50
N SER A 137 -7.04 12.85 -3.38
CA SER A 137 -5.64 12.47 -3.21
C SER A 137 -4.85 12.47 -4.52
N PHE A 138 -5.53 12.23 -5.65
CA PHE A 138 -4.91 12.12 -6.97
C PHE A 138 -4.06 13.36 -7.34
N PRO A 139 -4.54 14.62 -7.20
CA PRO A 139 -3.73 15.80 -7.51
C PRO A 139 -2.42 15.89 -6.73
N LEU A 140 -2.42 15.47 -5.45
CA LEU A 140 -1.23 15.52 -4.59
C LEU A 140 -0.17 14.52 -5.06
N VAL A 141 -0.58 13.28 -5.34
CA VAL A 141 0.33 12.24 -5.85
C VAL A 141 0.81 12.57 -7.26
N PHE A 142 -0.10 13.08 -8.10
CA PHE A 142 0.21 13.46 -9.46
C PHE A 142 1.23 14.60 -9.52
N PHE A 143 1.10 15.60 -8.64
CA PHE A 143 2.08 16.67 -8.52
C PHE A 143 3.49 16.12 -8.24
N ALA A 144 3.63 15.23 -7.26
CA ALA A 144 4.91 14.62 -6.92
C ALA A 144 5.50 13.76 -8.06
N LEU A 145 4.66 12.95 -8.72
CA LEU A 145 5.05 12.14 -9.88
C LEU A 145 5.57 13.02 -11.01
N ARG A 146 4.85 14.10 -11.30
CA ARG A 146 5.13 15.01 -12.40
C ARG A 146 6.40 15.82 -12.18
N GLU A 147 6.58 16.37 -10.98
CA GLU A 147 7.83 17.05 -10.63
C GLU A 147 9.02 16.09 -10.69
N SER A 148 8.86 14.84 -10.21
CA SER A 148 9.90 13.82 -10.29
C SER A 148 10.25 13.47 -11.75
N ALA A 149 9.24 13.29 -12.61
CA ALA A 149 9.43 13.01 -14.02
C ALA A 149 10.14 14.17 -14.75
N LEU A 150 9.68 15.41 -14.54
CA LEU A 150 10.30 16.60 -15.13
C LEU A 150 11.75 16.78 -14.67
N SER A 151 12.01 16.58 -13.38
CA SER A 151 13.35 16.63 -12.81
C SER A 151 14.27 15.56 -13.43
N GLY A 152 13.75 14.34 -13.59
CA GLY A 152 14.47 13.23 -14.20
C GLY A 152 14.84 13.50 -15.66
N VAL A 153 13.88 13.96 -16.47
CA VAL A 153 14.10 14.31 -17.88
C VAL A 153 15.13 15.44 -18.01
N ARG A 154 14.99 16.51 -17.22
CA ARG A 154 15.94 17.63 -17.22
C ARG A 154 17.34 17.20 -16.84
N ARG A 155 17.49 16.27 -15.90
CA ARG A 155 18.80 15.75 -15.48
C ARG A 155 19.41 14.81 -16.51
N ALA A 156 18.61 13.95 -17.13
CA ALA A 156 19.08 12.99 -18.13
C ALA A 156 19.48 13.66 -19.45
N PHE A 157 18.78 14.73 -19.83
CA PHE A 157 18.95 15.40 -21.13
C PHE A 157 19.43 16.85 -20.98
N SER A 158 20.10 17.20 -19.89
CA SER A 158 20.48 18.57 -19.51
C SER A 158 21.23 19.36 -20.60
N LEU A 159 21.93 18.67 -21.50
CA LEU A 159 22.67 19.26 -22.63
C LEU A 159 21.85 19.40 -23.93
N ALA A 160 20.72 18.72 -24.04
CA ALA A 160 19.92 18.64 -25.26
C ALA A 160 18.61 19.44 -25.20
N LEU A 161 18.23 19.96 -24.02
CA LEU A 161 16.96 20.68 -23.86
C LEU A 161 17.12 22.18 -24.17
N PRO A 162 16.33 22.72 -25.11
CA PRO A 162 16.22 24.16 -25.31
C PRO A 162 15.69 24.85 -24.03
N ALA A 163 16.19 26.04 -23.71
CA ALA A 163 15.73 26.82 -22.56
C ALA A 163 14.21 27.13 -22.60
N SER A 164 13.60 27.15 -23.79
CA SER A 164 12.17 27.35 -24.02
C SER A 164 11.31 26.09 -23.84
N ALA A 165 11.90 24.91 -23.69
CA ALA A 165 11.16 23.64 -23.65
C ALA A 165 10.36 23.43 -22.36
N GLY A 166 10.54 24.30 -21.35
CA GLY A 166 9.91 24.17 -20.03
C GLY A 166 8.39 24.02 -20.09
N SER A 167 7.71 24.85 -20.89
CA SER A 167 6.23 24.84 -21.00
C SER A 167 5.70 23.61 -21.76
N SER A 168 6.38 23.21 -22.84
CA SER A 168 6.01 22.03 -23.63
C SER A 168 6.22 20.73 -22.84
N LEU A 169 7.35 20.60 -22.13
CA LEU A 169 7.59 19.48 -21.22
C LEU A 169 6.57 19.43 -20.09
N TRP A 170 6.24 20.59 -19.52
CA TRP A 170 5.21 20.71 -18.49
C TRP A 170 3.87 20.17 -19.02
N LEU A 171 3.40 20.66 -20.17
CA LEU A 171 2.14 20.24 -20.78
C LEU A 171 2.15 18.74 -21.15
N GLY A 172 3.24 18.27 -21.77
CA GLY A 172 3.41 16.86 -22.13
C GLY A 172 3.34 15.95 -20.92
N ALA A 173 4.03 16.28 -19.83
CA ALA A 173 3.95 15.51 -18.58
C ALA A 173 2.55 15.53 -17.97
N THR A 174 1.82 16.64 -18.07
CA THR A 174 0.44 16.76 -17.57
C THR A 174 -0.53 15.85 -18.33
N LEU A 175 -0.32 15.62 -19.63
CA LEU A 175 -1.22 14.82 -20.46
C LEU A 175 -0.81 13.34 -20.54
N LEU A 176 0.49 13.07 -20.71
CA LEU A 176 1.00 11.71 -20.93
C LEU A 176 1.02 10.88 -19.65
N LEU A 177 1.35 11.46 -18.50
CA LEU A 177 1.44 10.69 -17.25
C LEU A 177 0.07 10.14 -16.81
N PRO A 178 -1.03 10.92 -16.81
CA PRO A 178 -2.36 10.38 -16.53
C PRO A 178 -2.79 9.35 -17.58
N ALA A 179 -2.59 9.64 -18.88
CA ALA A 179 -2.95 8.72 -19.94
C ALA A 179 -2.25 7.36 -19.80
N ALA A 180 -0.94 7.37 -19.53
CA ALA A 180 -0.17 6.15 -19.27
C ALA A 180 -0.67 5.42 -18.01
N SER A 181 -0.98 6.15 -16.94
CA SER A 181 -1.54 5.55 -15.72
C SER A 181 -2.91 4.89 -15.95
N THR A 182 -3.77 5.51 -16.76
CA THR A 182 -5.08 4.96 -17.13
C THR A 182 -4.93 3.72 -18.00
N LEU A 183 -4.03 3.74 -18.99
CA LEU A 183 -3.75 2.56 -19.82
C LEU A 183 -3.24 1.39 -18.99
N LEU A 184 -2.35 1.67 -18.02
CA LEU A 184 -1.88 0.65 -17.09
C LEU A 184 -3.01 0.12 -16.21
N ALA A 185 -3.89 0.99 -15.72
CA ALA A 185 -5.05 0.59 -14.93
C ALA A 185 -6.02 -0.31 -15.73
N LEU A 186 -6.21 -0.05 -17.01
CA LEU A 186 -7.03 -0.89 -17.90
C LEU A 186 -6.37 -2.24 -18.21
N ALA A 187 -5.05 -2.31 -18.18
CA ALA A 187 -4.31 -3.54 -18.45
C ALA A 187 -4.17 -4.46 -17.21
N LEU A 188 -4.39 -3.94 -16.01
CA LEU A 188 -4.22 -4.68 -14.76
C LEU A 188 -5.54 -5.34 -14.32
N PRO A 189 -5.62 -6.68 -14.27
CA PRO A 189 -6.87 -7.39 -13.95
C PRO A 189 -7.18 -7.43 -12.45
N ASN A 190 -6.17 -7.27 -11.59
CA ASN A 190 -6.31 -7.45 -10.15
C ASN A 190 -5.60 -6.33 -9.37
N LEU A 191 -6.36 -5.62 -8.53
CA LEU A 191 -5.85 -4.55 -7.67
C LEU A 191 -4.82 -5.07 -6.65
N GLY A 192 -5.04 -6.24 -6.05
CA GLY A 192 -4.12 -6.87 -5.11
C GLY A 192 -2.79 -7.26 -5.76
N LEU A 193 -2.78 -7.66 -7.02
CA LEU A 193 -1.54 -7.87 -7.79
C LEU A 193 -0.76 -6.56 -7.94
N ALA A 194 -1.45 -5.49 -8.36
CA ALA A 194 -0.84 -4.18 -8.56
C ALA A 194 -0.24 -3.64 -7.25
N VAL A 195 -1.02 -3.67 -6.16
CA VAL A 195 -0.59 -3.21 -4.83
C VAL A 195 0.54 -4.08 -4.29
N GLY A 196 0.50 -5.40 -4.46
CA GLY A 196 1.56 -6.29 -3.98
C GLY A 196 2.90 -6.04 -4.68
N ILE A 197 2.90 -5.86 -6.01
CA ILE A 197 4.12 -5.57 -6.79
C ILE A 197 4.66 -4.19 -6.45
N LEU A 198 3.79 -3.19 -6.36
CA LEU A 198 4.19 -1.84 -5.94
C LEU A 198 4.76 -1.88 -4.51
N GLY A 199 4.18 -2.68 -3.62
CA GLY A 199 4.63 -2.85 -2.25
C GLY A 199 5.98 -3.51 -2.11
N SER A 200 6.20 -4.59 -2.86
CA SER A 200 7.48 -5.30 -2.84
C SER A 200 8.62 -4.43 -3.37
N ILE A 201 8.39 -3.73 -4.47
CA ILE A 201 9.41 -2.88 -5.09
C ILE A 201 9.61 -1.59 -4.30
N LEU A 202 8.55 -0.80 -4.11
CA LEU A 202 8.68 0.53 -3.49
C LEU A 202 8.95 0.41 -1.99
N GLY A 203 8.32 -0.53 -1.30
CA GLY A 203 8.60 -0.80 0.12
C GLY A 203 10.03 -1.27 0.32
N GLY A 204 10.50 -2.22 -0.51
CA GLY A 204 11.89 -2.66 -0.52
C GLY A 204 12.88 -1.51 -0.76
N ALA A 205 12.63 -0.73 -1.81
CA ALA A 205 13.51 0.34 -2.23
C ALA A 205 13.57 1.51 -1.24
N LEU A 206 12.43 2.02 -0.80
CA LEU A 206 12.33 3.22 0.05
C LEU A 206 12.72 2.96 1.50
N THR A 207 12.39 1.78 2.04
CA THR A 207 12.64 1.49 3.46
C THR A 207 14.04 0.92 3.71
N TYR A 208 14.58 0.13 2.78
CA TYR A 208 15.84 -0.58 3.00
C TYR A 208 16.97 -0.12 2.07
N VAL A 209 16.73 -0.12 0.76
CA VAL A 209 17.78 0.12 -0.25
C VAL A 209 18.29 1.56 -0.22
N PHE A 210 17.42 2.55 -0.38
CA PHE A 210 17.84 3.95 -0.46
C PHE A 210 18.51 4.47 0.83
N PRO A 211 17.99 4.20 2.05
CA PRO A 211 18.67 4.59 3.27
C PRO A 211 20.07 3.97 3.40
N ALA A 212 20.23 2.69 3.04
CA ALA A 212 21.54 2.02 3.05
C ALA A 212 22.51 2.67 2.04
N LEU A 213 22.06 2.95 0.82
CA LEU A 213 22.87 3.63 -0.20
C LEU A 213 23.30 5.04 0.23
N ILE A 214 22.41 5.80 0.87
CA ILE A 214 22.74 7.14 1.40
C ILE A 214 23.81 7.03 2.48
N ARG A 215 23.68 6.07 3.41
CA ARG A 215 24.69 5.83 4.47
C ARG A 215 26.02 5.37 3.90
N PHE A 216 26.01 4.53 2.87
CA PHE A 216 27.22 4.09 2.18
C PHE A 216 27.95 5.23 1.49
N SER A 217 27.22 6.08 0.77
CA SER A 217 27.77 7.28 0.14
C SER A 217 28.41 8.21 1.18
N LEU A 218 27.73 8.41 2.32
CA LEU A 218 28.22 9.24 3.41
C LEU A 218 29.44 8.64 4.13
N ALA A 219 29.47 7.33 4.36
CA ALA A 219 30.60 6.63 4.96
C ALA A 219 31.84 6.75 4.07
N ARG A 220 31.68 6.51 2.76
CA ARG A 220 32.73 6.68 1.76
C ARG A 220 33.25 8.12 1.70
N SER A 221 32.36 9.11 1.71
CA SER A 221 32.75 10.53 1.70
C SER A 221 33.51 10.94 2.97
N ARG A 222 33.31 10.25 4.09
CA ARG A 222 33.98 10.53 5.37
C ARG A 222 35.15 9.61 5.66
N GLY A 223 35.52 8.72 4.73
CA GLY A 223 36.59 7.74 4.92
C GLY A 223 36.28 6.67 5.98
N HIS A 224 35.02 6.51 6.38
CA HIS A 224 34.60 5.49 7.34
C HIS A 224 34.27 4.18 6.63
N ALA A 225 34.51 3.06 7.33
CA ALA A 225 34.06 1.75 6.87
C ALA A 225 32.52 1.70 6.81
N VAL A 226 32.00 1.01 5.80
CA VAL A 226 30.57 0.73 5.68
C VAL A 226 30.12 -0.24 6.76
N SER A 227 28.99 0.06 7.39
CA SER A 227 28.42 -0.80 8.42
C SER A 227 27.90 -2.10 7.83
N LEU A 228 28.24 -3.23 8.43
CA LEU A 228 27.68 -4.55 8.07
C LEU A 228 26.15 -4.53 8.12
N PHE A 229 25.57 -3.82 9.08
CA PHE A 229 24.12 -3.67 9.21
C PHE A 229 23.50 -3.04 7.96
N ASP A 230 24.09 -1.96 7.43
CA ASP A 230 23.60 -1.29 6.23
C ASP A 230 23.74 -2.19 4.99
N ALA A 231 24.80 -3.02 4.92
CA ALA A 231 24.98 -4.01 3.86
C ALA A 231 23.90 -5.10 3.90
N VAL A 232 23.60 -5.62 5.10
CA VAL A 232 22.53 -6.61 5.29
C VAL A 232 21.18 -6.02 4.91
N LEU A 233 20.87 -4.78 5.30
CA LEU A 233 19.64 -4.12 4.90
C LEU A 233 19.53 -3.94 3.38
N LEU A 234 20.62 -3.57 2.72
CA LEU A 234 20.65 -3.44 1.26
C LEU A 234 20.35 -4.78 0.59
N VAL A 235 21.05 -5.84 0.98
CA VAL A 235 20.87 -7.19 0.43
C VAL A 235 19.46 -7.70 0.69
N TYR A 236 18.94 -7.51 1.89
CA TYR A 236 17.56 -7.86 2.24
C TYR A 236 16.54 -7.09 1.40
N GLY A 237 16.70 -5.77 1.28
CA GLY A 237 15.82 -4.91 0.50
C GLY A 237 15.74 -5.33 -0.97
N VAL A 238 16.88 -5.64 -1.59
CA VAL A 238 16.94 -6.06 -2.99
C VAL A 238 16.43 -7.50 -3.16
N LEU A 239 17.01 -8.47 -2.44
CA LEU A 239 16.74 -9.88 -2.69
C LEU A 239 15.41 -10.34 -2.10
N ALA A 240 15.15 -10.02 -0.82
CA ALA A 240 13.97 -10.53 -0.14
C ALA A 240 12.71 -9.72 -0.48
N GLN A 241 12.80 -8.39 -0.52
CA GLN A 241 11.66 -7.54 -0.84
C GLN A 241 11.47 -7.37 -2.35
N CYS A 242 12.38 -6.67 -3.04
CA CYS A 242 12.17 -6.31 -4.44
C CYS A 242 12.08 -7.53 -5.37
N VAL A 243 12.94 -8.53 -5.21
CA VAL A 243 12.99 -9.71 -6.10
C VAL A 243 12.01 -10.78 -5.63
N ALA A 244 12.22 -11.36 -4.45
CA ALA A 244 11.37 -12.46 -3.98
C ALA A 244 9.92 -12.01 -3.75
N GLY A 245 9.69 -10.83 -3.17
CA GLY A 245 8.34 -10.27 -2.98
C GLY A 245 7.58 -10.08 -4.30
N THR A 246 8.26 -9.61 -5.35
CA THR A 246 7.64 -9.47 -6.69
C THR A 246 7.34 -10.82 -7.32
N ILE A 247 8.28 -11.77 -7.27
CA ILE A 247 8.08 -13.13 -7.82
C ILE A 247 6.93 -13.84 -7.12
N ILE A 248 6.88 -13.74 -5.78
CA ILE A 248 5.82 -14.36 -4.98
C ILE A 248 4.49 -13.70 -5.28
N THR A 249 4.44 -12.36 -5.33
CA THR A 249 3.21 -11.65 -5.69
C THR A 249 2.71 -12.06 -7.06
N TRP A 250 3.60 -12.05 -8.05
CA TRP A 250 3.26 -12.45 -9.41
C TRP A 250 2.73 -13.88 -9.46
N LYS A 251 3.45 -14.85 -8.87
CA LYS A 251 3.07 -16.26 -8.90
C LYS A 251 1.76 -16.52 -8.17
N TYR A 252 1.55 -15.88 -7.03
CA TYR A 252 0.37 -16.11 -6.19
C TYR A 252 -0.88 -15.43 -6.76
N ARG A 253 -0.75 -14.26 -7.38
CA ARG A 253 -1.88 -13.45 -7.88
C ARG A 253 -2.13 -13.55 -9.39
N SER A 254 -1.27 -14.23 -10.14
CA SER A 254 -1.56 -14.58 -11.54
C SER A 254 -2.36 -15.88 -11.65
N GLN A 255 -2.40 -16.69 -10.58
CA GLN A 255 -3.10 -17.98 -10.54
C GLN A 255 -4.50 -17.89 -9.92
N HIS A 256 -4.84 -16.77 -9.28
CA HIS A 256 -6.09 -16.49 -8.59
C HIS A 256 -6.60 -15.12 -9.01
#